data_AF-A0A1Q3J454-F1
#
_entry.id   AF-A0A1Q3J454-F1
#
_cell.length_a   1.000
_cell.length_b   1.000
_cell.length_c   1.000
_cell.angle_alpha   90.00
_cell.angle_beta   90.00
_cell.angle_gamma   90.00
#
_symmetry.space_group_name_H-M   'P 1'
#
loop_
_entity.id
_entity.type
_entity.pdbx_description
1 polymer ?
#
loop_
_entity_poly.entity_id
_entity_poly.type
_entity_poly.pdbx_seq_one_letter_code
_entity_poly.pdbx_strand_id
1 'polypeptide(L)'
;MIRALAVSIAALLCLTAPALAGDKRVYKVDSVIATWKGNTLSVQANGAVSSGGWKNARLQIVRKDARSVTLEFVALPPPADMVVIQSLVPVTASLEIRAASKVTSVNTLAEANELTSQVLR
;
A
#
# COMPACT_ATOMS: atom_id res chain seq x y z
N MET A 1 30.32 -36.70 49.21
CA MET A 1 30.76 -35.57 48.37
C MET A 1 29.84 -35.55 47.14
N ILE A 2 28.91 -34.61 47.10
CA ILE A 2 27.76 -34.59 46.18
C ILE A 2 28.17 -33.97 44.84
N ARG A 3 27.89 -34.68 43.74
CA ARG A 3 28.32 -34.36 42.38
C ARG A 3 27.61 -33.11 41.85
N ALA A 4 28.39 -32.25 41.20
CA ALA A 4 27.99 -30.96 40.67
C ALA A 4 26.91 -31.06 39.58
N LEU A 5 25.91 -30.19 39.70
CA LEU A 5 24.80 -29.98 38.78
C LEU A 5 25.28 -29.10 37.61
N ALA A 6 25.40 -29.66 36.41
CA ALA A 6 25.67 -28.89 35.21
C ALA A 6 24.34 -28.40 34.61
N VAL A 7 24.07 -27.10 34.74
CA VAL A 7 22.92 -26.42 34.13
C VAL A 7 23.31 -26.01 32.71
N SER A 8 22.79 -26.71 31.70
CA SER A 8 22.96 -26.34 30.29
C SER A 8 21.95 -25.26 29.90
N ILE A 9 22.43 -24.03 29.73
CA ILE A 9 21.66 -22.91 29.18
C ILE A 9 21.56 -23.12 27.66
N ALA A 10 20.39 -23.58 27.20
CA ALA A 10 20.07 -23.63 25.78
C ALA A 10 19.78 -22.21 25.27
N ALA A 11 20.75 -21.60 24.59
CA ALA A 11 20.58 -20.33 23.91
C ALA A 11 19.65 -20.53 22.70
N LEU A 12 18.40 -20.09 22.84
CA LEU A 12 17.43 -20.03 21.75
C LEU A 12 17.80 -18.86 20.84
N LEU A 13 18.59 -19.13 19.79
CA LEU A 13 18.80 -18.20 18.67
C LEU A 13 17.49 -18.11 17.87
N CYS A 14 16.63 -17.15 18.24
CA CYS A 14 15.55 -16.71 17.37
C CYS A 14 16.16 -16.08 16.10
N LEU A 15 16.21 -16.86 15.03
CA LEU A 15 16.44 -16.36 13.67
C LEU A 15 15.24 -15.48 13.28
N THR A 16 15.35 -14.17 13.51
CA THR A 16 14.43 -13.20 12.90
C THR A 16 14.75 -13.14 11.41
N ALA A 17 14.00 -13.89 10.60
CA ALA A 17 14.03 -13.75 9.16
C ALA A 17 13.73 -12.28 8.80
N PRO A 18 14.49 -11.65 7.88
CA PRO A 18 14.13 -10.33 7.40
C PRO A 18 12.78 -10.45 6.70
N ALA A 19 11.76 -9.78 7.24
CA ALA A 19 10.48 -9.67 6.59
C ALA A 19 10.72 -8.97 5.24
N LEU A 20 10.64 -9.73 4.14
CA LEU A 20 10.56 -9.17 2.81
C LEU A 20 9.45 -8.13 2.84
N ALA A 21 9.83 -6.87 2.65
CA ALA A 21 8.95 -5.73 2.67
C ALA A 21 7.82 -5.92 1.65
N GLY A 22 6.68 -6.42 2.13
CA GLY A 22 5.45 -6.50 1.35
C GLY A 22 4.95 -5.10 1.00
N ASP A 23 3.99 -5.03 0.09
CA ASP A 23 3.34 -3.76 -0.23
C ASP A 23 2.75 -3.14 1.02
N LYS A 24 3.07 -1.88 1.25
CA LYS A 24 2.49 -1.08 2.33
C LYS A 24 1.67 0.05 1.72
N ARG A 25 0.57 0.43 2.38
CA ARG A 25 -0.21 1.60 1.96
C ARG A 25 0.68 2.84 1.92
N VAL A 26 0.47 3.68 0.93
CA VAL A 26 1.09 5.00 0.90
C VAL A 26 0.60 5.80 2.10
N TYR A 27 1.41 6.76 2.56
CA TYR A 27 1.10 7.50 3.77
C TYR A 27 -0.23 8.25 3.65
N LYS A 28 -0.43 8.99 2.54
CA LYS A 28 -1.68 9.68 2.26
C LYS A 28 -2.03 9.67 0.79
N VAL A 29 -3.31 9.85 0.50
CA VAL A 29 -3.81 10.20 -0.83
C VAL A 29 -4.21 11.68 -0.86
N ASP A 30 -3.73 12.41 -1.86
CA ASP A 30 -3.98 13.84 -2.05
C ASP A 30 -5.08 14.09 -3.09
N SER A 31 -5.12 13.29 -4.17
CA SER A 31 -6.17 13.37 -5.19
C SER A 31 -6.41 12.03 -5.86
N VAL A 32 -7.65 11.81 -6.30
CA VAL A 32 -8.05 10.66 -7.12
C VAL A 32 -8.89 11.19 -8.25
N ILE A 33 -8.56 10.79 -9.47
CA ILE A 33 -9.30 11.08 -10.68
C ILE A 33 -9.74 9.74 -11.26
N ALA A 34 -11.05 9.54 -11.36
CA ALA A 34 -11.64 8.38 -11.99
C ALA A 34 -12.43 8.83 -13.22
N THR A 35 -12.17 8.22 -14.38
CA THR A 35 -12.80 8.59 -15.65
C THR A 35 -13.16 7.36 -16.45
N TRP A 36 -14.33 7.36 -17.07
CA TRP A 36 -14.71 6.36 -18.05
C TRP A 36 -13.98 6.58 -19.38
N LYS A 37 -13.27 5.55 -19.85
CA LYS A 37 -12.69 5.47 -21.19
C LYS A 37 -13.36 4.32 -21.93
N GLY A 38 -14.48 4.61 -22.59
CA GLY A 38 -15.31 3.58 -23.22
C GLY A 38 -15.86 2.61 -22.17
N ASN A 39 -15.44 1.34 -22.23
CA ASN A 39 -15.87 0.29 -21.28
C ASN A 39 -14.87 0.04 -20.13
N THR A 40 -13.89 0.91 -19.97
CA THR A 40 -12.82 0.79 -18.97
C THR A 40 -12.83 1.99 -18.04
N LEU A 41 -12.78 1.73 -16.74
CA LEU A 41 -12.62 2.76 -15.72
C LEU A 41 -11.12 3.03 -15.53
N SER A 42 -10.67 4.22 -15.93
CA SER A 42 -9.31 4.70 -15.71
C SER A 42 -9.26 5.44 -14.39
N VAL A 43 -8.45 4.97 -13.44
CA VAL A 43 -8.24 5.62 -12.15
C VAL A 43 -6.79 6.06 -12.03
N GLN A 44 -6.58 7.31 -11.67
CA GLN A 44 -5.28 7.87 -11.32
C GLN A 44 -5.36 8.41 -9.90
N ALA A 45 -4.40 8.04 -9.06
CA ALA A 45 -4.27 8.56 -7.71
C ALA A 45 -2.91 9.22 -7.52
N ASN A 46 -2.91 10.37 -6.86
CA ASN A 46 -1.72 11.04 -6.39
C ASN A 46 -1.75 11.09 -4.87
N GLY A 47 -0.58 10.90 -4.26
CA GLY A 47 -0.44 10.87 -2.82
C GLY A 47 1.00 11.11 -2.42
N ALA A 48 1.32 10.79 -1.17
CA ALA A 48 2.69 10.85 -0.68
C ALA A 48 3.02 9.65 0.20
N VAL A 49 4.29 9.26 0.19
CA VAL A 49 4.89 8.29 1.12
C VAL A 49 5.66 9.04 2.21
N SER A 50 5.95 8.37 3.32
CA SER A 50 6.55 8.99 4.52
C SER A 50 8.07 9.21 4.42
N SER A 51 8.74 8.63 3.44
CA SER A 51 10.19 8.74 3.27
C SER A 51 10.62 8.65 1.80
N GLY A 52 11.88 8.94 1.52
CA GLY A 52 12.54 8.52 0.28
C GLY A 52 12.71 7.00 0.22
N GLY A 53 12.97 6.49 -0.99
CA GLY A 53 13.32 5.08 -1.22
C GLY A 53 12.15 4.12 -1.47
N TRP A 54 10.91 4.59 -1.37
CA TRP A 54 9.74 3.82 -1.76
C TRP A 54 9.70 3.59 -3.28
N LYS A 55 9.21 2.43 -3.70
CA LYS A 55 9.16 2.02 -5.11
C LYS A 55 7.81 1.40 -5.47
N ASN A 56 7.55 1.21 -6.76
CA ASN A 56 6.41 0.44 -7.27
C ASN A 56 5.04 0.87 -6.70
N ALA A 57 4.82 2.19 -6.66
CA ALA A 57 3.53 2.75 -6.30
C ALA A 57 2.45 2.27 -7.27
N ARG A 58 1.37 1.68 -6.74
CA ARG A 58 0.28 1.10 -7.54
C ARG A 58 -1.04 1.10 -6.78
N LEU A 59 -2.12 0.99 -7.55
CA LEU A 59 -3.46 0.79 -7.02
C LEU A 59 -3.79 -0.70 -7.06
N GLN A 60 -4.34 -1.21 -5.96
CA GLN A 60 -4.82 -2.60 -5.85
C GLN A 60 -6.32 -2.59 -5.58
N ILE A 61 -7.06 -3.47 -6.25
CA ILE A 61 -8.50 -3.55 -6.04
C ILE A 61 -8.79 -4.44 -4.83
N VAL A 62 -9.37 -3.85 -3.79
CA VAL A 62 -9.73 -4.58 -2.57
C VAL A 62 -11.19 -5.02 -2.61
N ARG A 63 -12.05 -4.18 -3.17
CA ARG A 63 -13.49 -4.46 -3.26
C ARG A 63 -14.08 -3.89 -4.54
N LYS A 64 -15.01 -4.65 -5.13
CA LYS A 64 -15.87 -4.19 -6.22
C LYS A 64 -17.33 -4.39 -5.81
N ASP A 65 -18.05 -3.30 -5.71
CA ASP A 65 -19.49 -3.32 -5.45
C ASP A 65 -20.26 -2.97 -6.73
N ALA A 66 -21.59 -2.94 -6.63
CA ALA A 66 -22.44 -2.64 -7.77
C ALA A 66 -22.26 -1.21 -8.31
N ARG A 67 -21.90 -0.23 -7.46
CA ARG A 67 -21.77 1.19 -7.83
C ARG A 67 -20.45 1.83 -7.40
N SER A 68 -19.65 1.14 -6.60
CA SER A 68 -18.39 1.62 -6.04
C SER A 68 -17.26 0.63 -6.28
N VAL A 69 -16.04 1.14 -6.39
CA VAL A 69 -14.81 0.33 -6.36
C VAL A 69 -13.92 0.86 -5.25
N THR A 70 -13.45 -0.03 -4.38
CA THR A 70 -12.47 0.31 -3.34
C THR A 70 -11.08 -0.14 -3.78
N LEU A 71 -10.17 0.82 -3.79
CA LEU A 71 -8.78 0.66 -4.14
C LEU A 71 -7.91 0.91 -2.92
N GLU A 72 -6.83 0.15 -2.79
CA GLU A 72 -5.72 0.47 -1.91
C GLU A 72 -4.61 1.10 -2.72
N PHE A 73 -4.10 2.24 -2.23
CA PHE A 73 -2.93 2.86 -2.78
C PHE A 73 -1.70 2.37 -2.00
N VAL A 74 -0.89 1.54 -2.65
CA VAL A 74 0.25 0.87 -2.02
C VAL A 74 1.54 1.15 -2.76
N ALA A 75 2.66 1.02 -2.05
CA ALA A 75 4.01 1.08 -2.57
C ALA A 75 4.90 0.12 -1.77
N LEU A 76 6.04 -0.25 -2.37
CA LEU A 76 7.06 -1.05 -1.71
C LEU A 76 7.91 -0.12 -0.83
N PRO A 77 7.97 -0.31 0.49
CA PRO A 77 8.81 0.52 1.34
C PRO A 77 10.30 0.19 1.13
N PRO A 78 11.19 1.14 1.44
CA PRO A 78 12.63 0.88 1.44
C PRO A 78 12.99 -0.21 2.47
N PRO A 79 14.08 -0.97 2.23
CA PRO A 79 14.63 -1.88 3.24
C PRO A 79 14.94 -1.17 4.56
N ALA A 80 14.78 -1.87 5.69
CA ALA A 80 14.94 -1.27 7.01
C ALA A 80 16.38 -0.80 7.32
N ASP A 81 17.37 -1.37 6.63
CA ASP A 81 18.79 -1.04 6.69
C ASP A 81 19.20 0.05 5.69
N MET A 82 18.29 0.49 4.82
CA MET A 82 18.55 1.57 3.87
C MET A 82 18.47 2.93 4.58
N VAL A 83 19.52 3.73 4.46
CA VAL A 83 19.48 5.14 4.88
C VAL A 83 18.51 5.89 3.97
N VAL A 84 17.48 6.50 4.57
CA VAL A 84 16.44 7.25 3.86
C VAL A 84 16.25 8.63 4.45
N ILE A 85 15.77 9.55 3.61
CA ILE A 85 15.37 10.89 4.04
C ILE A 85 13.91 10.83 4.47
N GLN A 86 13.65 11.23 5.71
CA GLN A 86 12.29 11.34 6.24
C GLN A 86 11.64 12.62 5.74
N SER A 87 10.75 12.46 4.75
CA SER A 87 10.04 13.56 4.11
C SER A 87 8.86 13.01 3.32
N LEU A 88 7.82 13.84 3.13
CA LEU A 88 6.71 13.48 2.26
C LEU A 88 7.17 13.51 0.80
N VAL A 89 7.28 12.34 0.19
CA VAL A 89 7.66 12.20 -1.23
C VAL A 89 6.42 11.91 -2.06
N PRO A 90 6.10 12.73 -3.08
CA PRO A 90 4.92 12.53 -3.91
C PRO A 90 5.04 11.24 -4.74
N VAL A 91 3.94 10.52 -4.84
CA VAL A 91 3.82 9.31 -5.67
C VAL A 91 2.51 9.32 -6.45
N THR A 92 2.56 8.76 -7.65
CA THR A 92 1.40 8.64 -8.53
C THR A 92 1.24 7.18 -8.94
N ALA A 93 -0.01 6.72 -8.98
CA ALA A 93 -0.36 5.41 -9.51
C ALA A 93 -1.56 5.51 -10.45
N SER A 94 -1.60 4.63 -11.45
CA SER A 94 -2.73 4.53 -12.38
C SER A 94 -3.16 3.07 -12.51
N LEU A 95 -4.45 2.85 -12.68
CA LEU A 95 -5.04 1.53 -12.85
C LEU A 95 -6.23 1.61 -13.80
N GLU A 96 -6.25 0.69 -14.76
CA GLU A 96 -7.38 0.50 -15.65
C GLU A 96 -8.18 -0.72 -15.22
N ILE A 97 -9.49 -0.54 -15.02
CA ILE A 97 -10.37 -1.57 -14.48
C ILE A 97 -11.50 -1.80 -15.46
N ARG A 98 -11.69 -3.04 -15.90
CA ARG A 98 -12.97 -3.45 -16.49
C ARG A 98 -14.01 -3.52 -15.36
N ALA A 99 -14.94 -2.57 -15.38
CA ALA A 99 -15.99 -2.42 -14.39
C ALA A 99 -17.33 -2.29 -15.10
N ALA A 100 -18.43 -2.59 -14.40
CA ALA A 100 -19.76 -2.36 -14.95
C ALA A 100 -19.99 -0.85 -15.10
N SER A 101 -20.66 -0.43 -16.19
CA SER A 101 -20.96 0.98 -16.51
C SER A 101 -21.75 1.74 -15.42
N LYS A 102 -22.30 1.02 -14.45
CA LYS A 102 -22.99 1.52 -13.26
C LYS A 102 -22.07 1.98 -12.12
N VAL A 103 -20.75 1.81 -12.22
CA VAL A 103 -19.81 2.35 -11.22
C VAL A 103 -19.78 3.88 -11.33
N THR A 104 -20.06 4.54 -10.21
CA THR A 104 -20.16 6.00 -10.09
C THR A 104 -19.17 6.59 -9.08
N SER A 105 -18.58 5.77 -8.22
CA SER A 105 -17.60 6.22 -7.24
C SER A 105 -16.41 5.27 -7.12
N VAL A 106 -15.26 5.83 -6.76
CA VAL A 106 -14.05 5.10 -6.43
C VAL A 106 -13.57 5.57 -5.06
N ASN A 107 -13.50 4.66 -4.08
CA ASN A 107 -12.89 4.93 -2.78
C ASN A 107 -11.43 4.47 -2.82
N THR A 108 -10.49 5.32 -2.40
CA THR A 108 -9.07 4.99 -2.35
C THR A 108 -8.56 5.09 -0.93
N LEU A 109 -8.01 3.99 -0.43
CA LEU A 109 -7.49 3.85 0.93
C LEU A 109 -5.98 4.10 0.95
N ALA A 110 -5.54 4.93 1.89
CA ALA A 110 -4.15 5.13 2.27
C ALA A 110 -3.96 4.77 3.76
N GLU A 111 -2.77 4.99 4.31
CA GLU A 111 -2.48 4.74 5.72
C GLU A 111 -3.17 5.77 6.63
N ALA A 112 -3.00 7.07 6.33
CA ALA A 112 -3.49 8.16 7.17
C ALA A 112 -4.89 8.66 6.81
N ASN A 113 -5.37 8.38 5.60
CA ASN A 113 -6.67 8.84 5.13
C ASN A 113 -7.29 7.93 4.05
N GLU A 114 -8.54 8.22 3.70
CA GLU A 114 -9.21 7.70 2.52
C GLU A 114 -9.82 8.84 1.72
N LEU A 115 -9.98 8.64 0.41
CA LEU A 115 -10.58 9.62 -0.48
C LEU A 115 -11.52 8.95 -1.48
N THR A 116 -12.77 9.42 -1.49
CA THR A 116 -13.78 8.99 -2.46
C THR A 116 -13.90 10.02 -3.58
N SER A 117 -13.66 9.58 -4.82
CA SER A 117 -13.90 10.37 -6.03
C SER A 117 -15.14 9.88 -6.75
N GLN A 118 -15.88 10.81 -7.35
CA GLN A 118 -16.88 10.46 -8.36
C GLN A 118 -16.19 10.09 -9.67
N VAL A 119 -16.83 9.22 -10.44
CA VAL A 119 -16.35 8.87 -11.78
C VAL A 119 -16.86 9.89 -12.78
N LEU A 120 -15.92 10.56 -13.44
CA LEU A 120 -16.15 11.47 -14.55
C LEU A 120 -16.56 10.68 -15.80
N ARG A 121 -17.53 11.20 -16.54
CA ARG A 121 -18.03 10.64 -17.79
C ARG A 121 -17.65 11.54 -18.96
#